data_AF-A0A6J1P4K6-F1
#
_entry.id   AF-A0A6J1P4K6-F1
#
_cell.length_a   1.000
_cell.length_b   1.000
_cell.length_c   1.000
_cell.angle_alpha   90.00
_cell.angle_beta   90.00
_cell.angle_gamma   90.00
#
_symmetry.space_group_name_H-M   'P 1'
#
loop_
_entity.id
_entity.type
_entity.pdbx_description
1 polymer ?
#
loop_
_entity_poly.entity_id
_entity_poly.type
_entity_poly.pdbx_seq_one_letter_code
_entity_poly.pdbx_strand_id
1 'polypeptide(L)'
;MVSAARALLASVTRVLLLADMVVVRQLLLAKDKVARSLDRLESVSNFAEFVRAFTEFGGGMVELARLTAERRADLRDERRRAQVAAARNVLERSTLMLLTSSKTCLRHPGSASARENRDTVFCQMRRAMDLIHYVVRDGLPGHEEQSHEVVF
;
A
#
# COMPACT_ATOMS: atom_id res chain seq x y z
N MET A 1 -13.60 -15.05 41.63
CA MET A 1 -12.33 -15.02 40.87
C MET A 1 -12.52 -15.19 39.36
N VAL A 2 -13.25 -16.21 38.89
CA VAL A 2 -13.46 -16.46 37.44
C VAL A 2 -14.13 -15.29 36.71
N SER A 3 -15.14 -14.65 37.31
CA SER A 3 -15.84 -13.49 36.70
C SER A 3 -14.91 -12.28 36.49
N ALA A 4 -14.12 -11.93 37.49
CA ALA A 4 -13.14 -10.83 37.40
C ALA A 4 -12.06 -11.12 36.33
N ALA A 5 -11.58 -12.36 36.25
CA ALA A 5 -10.62 -12.76 35.23
C ALA A 5 -11.21 -12.66 33.81
N ARG A 6 -12.47 -13.06 33.61
CA ARG A 6 -13.17 -12.91 32.32
C ARG A 6 -13.36 -11.44 31.94
N ALA A 7 -13.75 -10.60 32.90
CA ALA A 7 -13.93 -9.16 32.67
C ALA A 7 -12.61 -8.48 32.27
N LEU A 8 -11.51 -8.86 32.93
CA LEU A 8 -10.17 -8.39 32.57
C LEU A 8 -9.78 -8.85 31.15
N LEU A 9 -9.92 -10.13 30.83
CA LEU A 9 -9.58 -10.67 29.52
C LEU A 9 -10.36 -9.95 28.41
N ALA A 10 -11.67 -9.77 28.57
CA ALA A 10 -12.50 -9.06 27.60
C ALA A 10 -12.05 -7.60 27.40
N SER A 11 -11.66 -6.92 28.48
CA SER A 11 -11.16 -5.54 28.41
C SER A 11 -9.80 -5.46 27.70
N VAL A 12 -8.89 -6.38 28.01
CA VAL A 12 -7.58 -6.48 27.35
C VAL A 12 -7.74 -6.78 25.86
N THR A 13 -8.61 -7.73 25.48
CA THR A 13 -8.88 -8.03 24.07
C THR A 13 -9.39 -6.80 23.32
N ARG A 14 -10.31 -6.01 23.90
CA ARG A 14 -10.80 -4.76 23.27
C ARG A 14 -9.67 -3.76 23.03
N VAL A 15 -8.76 -3.59 24.00
CA VAL A 15 -7.61 -2.69 23.86
C VAL A 15 -6.66 -3.18 22.77
N LEU A 16 -6.37 -4.48 22.70
CA LEU A 16 -5.52 -5.07 21.68
C LEU A 16 -6.12 -4.92 20.27
N LEU A 17 -7.45 -5.10 20.13
CA LEU A 17 -8.15 -4.86 18.86
C LEU A 17 -8.11 -3.39 18.44
N LEU A 18 -8.27 -2.46 19.39
CA LEU A 18 -8.12 -1.03 19.12
C LEU A 18 -6.70 -0.68 18.66
N ALA A 19 -5.68 -1.26 19.30
CA ALA A 19 -4.29 -1.07 18.90
C ALA A 19 -4.05 -1.59 17.46
N ASP A 20 -4.55 -2.78 17.12
CA ASP A 20 -4.46 -3.33 15.76
C ASP A 20 -5.11 -2.41 14.72
N MET A 21 -6.32 -1.90 15.00
CA MET A 21 -7.01 -0.96 14.12
C MET A 21 -6.22 0.33 13.89
N VAL A 22 -5.52 0.84 14.93
CA VAL A 22 -4.67 2.02 14.80
C VAL A 22 -3.48 1.74 13.88
N VAL A 23 -2.82 0.57 14.02
CA VAL A 23 -1.71 0.16 13.15
C VAL A 23 -2.17 0.05 11.70
N VAL A 24 -3.32 -0.59 11.45
CA VAL A 24 -3.94 -0.67 10.11
C VAL A 24 -4.20 0.73 9.55
N ARG A 25 -4.77 1.63 10.36
CA ARG A 25 -5.04 3.01 9.92
C ARG A 25 -3.76 3.76 9.55
N GLN A 26 -2.68 3.60 10.32
CA GLN A 26 -1.38 4.20 10.00
C GLN A 26 -0.84 3.68 8.66
N LEU A 27 -0.94 2.38 8.41
CA LEU A 27 -0.55 1.78 7.13
C LEU A 27 -1.36 2.36 5.98
N LEU A 28 -2.68 2.46 6.11
CA LEU A 28 -3.55 3.01 5.07
C LEU A 28 -3.23 4.49 4.81
N LEU A 29 -2.97 5.29 5.85
CA LEU A 29 -2.56 6.69 5.68
C LEU A 29 -1.21 6.81 4.95
N ALA A 30 -0.25 5.92 5.24
CA ALA A 30 1.02 5.88 4.53
C ALA A 30 0.81 5.50 3.05
N LYS A 31 -0.04 4.50 2.75
CA LYS A 31 -0.42 4.14 1.38
C LYS A 31 -1.03 5.33 0.64
N ASP A 32 -1.97 6.04 1.26
CA ASP A 32 -2.63 7.17 0.63
C ASP A 32 -1.68 8.35 0.39
N LYS A 33 -0.69 8.55 1.29
CA LYS A 33 0.37 9.54 1.08
C LYS A 33 1.23 9.17 -0.13
N VAL A 34 1.61 7.91 -0.27
CA VAL A 34 2.37 7.40 -1.43
C VAL A 34 1.56 7.52 -2.72
N ALA A 35 0.25 7.20 -2.68
CA ALA A 35 -0.62 7.34 -3.86
C ALA A 35 -0.68 8.80 -4.34
N ARG A 36 -0.89 9.76 -3.42
CA ARG A 36 -0.90 11.18 -3.78
C ARG A 36 0.43 11.68 -4.33
N SER A 37 1.55 11.25 -3.76
CA SER A 37 2.87 11.65 -4.27
C SER A 37 3.19 10.98 -5.61
N LEU A 38 2.67 9.77 -5.86
CA LEU A 38 2.75 9.10 -7.15
C LEU A 38 1.97 9.86 -8.24
N ASP A 39 0.75 10.32 -7.94
CA ASP A 39 -0.05 11.10 -8.88
C ASP A 39 0.65 12.43 -9.23
N ARG A 40 1.26 13.09 -8.24
CA ARG A 40 2.09 14.29 -8.47
C ARG A 40 3.31 13.98 -9.34
N LEU A 41 3.95 12.83 -9.15
CA LEU A 41 5.11 12.40 -9.93
C LEU A 41 4.74 12.16 -11.40
N GLU A 42 3.53 11.67 -11.68
CA GLU A 42 3.03 11.42 -13.02
C GLU A 42 2.72 12.71 -13.82
N SER A 43 2.29 13.77 -13.10
CA SER A 43 1.86 15.04 -13.69
C SER A 43 3.00 16.03 -13.99
N VAL A 44 4.24 15.72 -13.62
CA VAL A 44 5.37 16.65 -13.85
C VAL A 44 5.69 16.81 -15.33
N SER A 45 5.99 18.04 -15.74
CA SER A 45 6.28 18.40 -17.13
C SER A 45 7.77 18.55 -17.45
N ASN A 46 8.64 18.50 -16.45
CA ASN A 46 10.08 18.63 -16.63
C ASN A 46 10.86 17.75 -15.65
N PHE A 47 12.12 17.45 -16.01
CA PHE A 47 12.92 16.47 -15.28
C PHE A 47 13.43 16.97 -13.92
N ALA A 48 13.65 18.27 -13.75
CA ALA A 48 14.09 18.83 -12.47
C ALA A 48 12.99 18.69 -11.40
N GLU A 49 11.75 19.04 -11.74
CA GLU A 49 10.59 18.83 -10.87
C GLU A 49 10.31 17.35 -10.65
N PHE A 50 10.51 16.49 -11.67
CA PHE A 50 10.44 15.04 -11.49
C PHE A 50 11.39 14.56 -10.39
N VAL A 51 12.67 14.96 -10.42
CA VAL A 51 13.66 14.52 -9.43
C VAL A 51 13.26 14.97 -8.02
N ARG A 52 12.77 16.21 -7.87
CA ARG A 52 12.29 16.72 -6.57
C ARG A 52 11.10 15.91 -6.05
N ALA A 53 10.09 15.67 -6.89
CA ALA A 53 8.93 14.86 -6.54
C ALA A 53 9.32 13.40 -6.25
N PHE A 54 10.28 12.86 -6.98
CA PHE A 54 10.78 11.48 -6.81
C PHE A 54 11.47 11.29 -5.46
N THR A 55 12.24 12.27 -4.99
CA THR A 55 12.85 12.23 -3.64
C THR A 55 11.79 12.18 -2.54
N GLU A 56 10.75 13.01 -2.63
CA GLU A 56 9.64 13.02 -1.66
C GLU A 56 8.84 11.70 -1.70
N PHE A 57 8.55 11.22 -2.91
CA PHE A 57 7.91 9.93 -3.16
C PHE A 57 8.71 8.79 -2.53
N GLY A 58 10.04 8.77 -2.73
CA GLY A 58 10.94 7.76 -2.17
C GLY A 58 10.91 7.70 -0.64
N GLY A 59 10.82 8.85 0.04
CA GLY A 59 10.65 8.89 1.50
C GLY A 59 9.35 8.23 1.97
N GLY A 60 8.25 8.46 1.24
CA GLY A 60 6.97 7.78 1.50
C GLY A 60 7.04 6.26 1.27
N MET A 61 7.75 5.83 0.22
CA MET A 61 7.95 4.43 -0.10
C MET A 61 8.72 3.66 0.97
N VAL A 62 9.74 4.27 1.58
CA VAL A 62 10.50 3.67 2.68
C VAL A 62 9.59 3.39 3.88
N GLU A 63 8.76 4.36 4.25
CA GLU A 63 7.82 4.18 5.36
C GLU A 63 6.75 3.13 5.06
N LEU A 64 6.18 3.15 3.85
CA LEU A 64 5.23 2.13 3.42
C LEU A 64 5.87 0.73 3.39
N ALA A 65 7.13 0.62 2.97
CA ALA A 65 7.86 -0.65 2.95
C ALA A 65 8.08 -1.22 4.36
N ARG A 66 8.33 -0.35 5.35
CA ARG A 66 8.46 -0.73 6.77
C ARG A 66 7.12 -1.22 7.33
N LEU A 67 6.07 -0.40 7.23
CA LEU A 67 4.74 -0.72 7.75
C LEU A 67 4.15 -2.00 7.13
N THR A 68 4.36 -2.20 5.83
CA THR A 68 3.91 -3.43 5.14
C THR A 68 4.74 -4.65 5.51
N ALA A 69 6.02 -4.48 5.89
CA ALA A 69 6.84 -5.59 6.39
C ALA A 69 6.36 -6.06 7.77
N GLU A 70 6.09 -5.11 8.67
CA GLU A 70 5.56 -5.36 10.01
C GLU A 70 4.20 -6.05 9.93
N ARG A 71 3.24 -5.46 9.19
CA ARG A 71 1.92 -6.07 9.02
C ARG A 71 1.99 -7.48 8.41
N ARG A 72 2.91 -7.72 7.48
CA ARG A 72 3.11 -9.06 6.89
C ARG A 72 3.59 -10.08 7.93
N ALA A 73 4.43 -9.69 8.88
CA ALA A 73 4.90 -10.57 9.95
C ALA A 73 3.77 -10.97 10.89
N ASP A 74 2.80 -10.08 11.10
CA ASP A 74 1.63 -10.31 11.97
C ASP A 74 0.55 -11.19 11.32
N LEU A 75 0.51 -11.26 9.97
CA LEU A 75 -0.45 -12.09 9.24
C LEU A 75 -0.21 -13.58 9.48
N ARG A 76 -1.27 -14.30 9.85
CA ARG A 76 -1.25 -15.76 10.02
C ARG A 76 -1.45 -16.54 8.73
N ASP A 77 -2.26 -16.02 7.81
CA ASP A 77 -2.54 -16.66 6.53
C ASP A 77 -1.36 -16.52 5.55
N GLU A 78 -0.78 -17.65 5.17
CA GLU A 78 0.32 -17.74 4.20
C GLU A 78 -0.01 -17.08 2.87
N ARG A 79 -1.23 -17.25 2.37
CA ARG A 79 -1.65 -16.66 1.10
C ARG A 79 -1.60 -15.14 1.16
N ARG A 80 -2.11 -14.56 2.25
CA ARG A 80 -2.07 -13.11 2.49
C ARG A 80 -0.64 -12.61 2.64
N ARG A 81 0.22 -13.35 3.35
CA ARG A 81 1.66 -13.02 3.44
C ARG A 81 2.33 -12.99 2.08
N ALA A 82 2.06 -13.99 1.24
CA ALA A 82 2.59 -14.09 -0.12
C ALA A 82 2.09 -12.92 -1.00
N GLN A 83 0.82 -12.54 -0.90
CA GLN A 83 0.25 -11.40 -1.62
C GLN A 83 0.93 -10.08 -1.24
N VAL A 84 1.14 -9.82 0.07
CA VAL A 84 1.87 -8.61 0.52
C VAL A 84 3.32 -8.65 0.04
N ALA A 85 3.99 -9.81 0.09
CA ALA A 85 5.34 -9.95 -0.42
C ALA A 85 5.44 -9.67 -1.93
N ALA A 86 4.48 -10.17 -2.71
CA ALA A 86 4.41 -9.92 -4.15
C ALA A 86 4.17 -8.42 -4.44
N ALA A 87 3.23 -7.79 -3.75
CA ALA A 87 2.97 -6.36 -3.91
C ALA A 87 4.20 -5.50 -3.58
N ARG A 88 4.92 -5.84 -2.50
CA ARG A 88 6.16 -5.15 -2.11
C ARG A 88 7.25 -5.28 -3.19
N ASN A 89 7.44 -6.47 -3.76
CA ASN A 89 8.39 -6.69 -4.86
C ASN A 89 8.03 -5.86 -6.10
N VAL A 90 6.75 -5.77 -6.45
CA VAL A 90 6.30 -4.92 -7.57
C VAL A 90 6.61 -3.45 -7.28
N LEU A 91 6.30 -2.96 -6.08
CA LEU A 91 6.58 -1.59 -5.69
C LEU A 91 8.07 -1.24 -5.72
N GLU A 92 8.92 -2.13 -5.22
CA GLU A 92 10.38 -1.95 -5.23
C GLU A 92 10.92 -1.84 -6.66
N ARG A 93 10.60 -2.82 -7.52
CA ARG A 93 11.05 -2.83 -8.92
C ARG A 93 10.51 -1.63 -9.70
N SER A 94 9.24 -1.30 -9.52
CA SER A 94 8.61 -0.17 -10.19
C SER A 94 9.25 1.16 -9.76
N THR A 95 9.59 1.30 -8.48
CA THR A 95 10.27 2.50 -7.96
C THR A 95 11.63 2.72 -8.65
N LEU A 96 12.39 1.65 -8.86
CA LEU A 96 13.66 1.70 -9.59
C LEU A 96 13.46 2.07 -11.08
N MET A 97 12.34 1.67 -11.67
CA MET A 97 12.00 1.94 -13.08
C MET A 97 11.41 3.34 -13.32
N LEU A 98 10.86 4.00 -12.30
CA LEU A 98 10.22 5.32 -12.44
C LEU A 98 11.16 6.37 -13.03
N LEU A 99 12.41 6.43 -12.55
CA LEU A 99 13.39 7.41 -13.00
C LEU A 99 13.69 7.25 -14.49
N THR A 100 14.02 6.04 -14.92
CA THR A 100 14.40 5.75 -16.30
C THR A 100 13.23 5.86 -17.26
N SER A 101 12.08 5.28 -16.93
CA SER A 101 10.87 5.37 -17.77
C SER A 101 10.39 6.82 -17.96
N SER A 102 10.34 7.60 -16.87
CA SER A 102 9.90 9.00 -16.91
C SER A 102 10.89 9.90 -17.62
N LYS A 103 12.20 9.71 -17.40
CA LYS A 103 13.25 10.45 -18.12
C LYS A 103 13.17 10.23 -19.62
N THR A 104 12.98 8.99 -20.06
CA THR A 104 12.85 8.64 -21.47
C THR A 104 11.60 9.27 -22.07
N CYS A 105 10.46 9.20 -21.39
CA CYS A 105 9.21 9.82 -21.83
C CYS A 105 9.34 11.35 -21.96
N LEU A 106 10.01 12.02 -21.01
CA LEU A 106 10.23 13.47 -21.05
C LEU A 106 11.18 13.90 -22.18
N ARG A 107 12.16 13.06 -22.53
CA ARG A 107 13.08 13.32 -23.64
C ARG A 107 12.47 13.07 -25.02
N HIS A 108 11.48 12.19 -25.10
CA HIS A 108 10.86 11.77 -26.35
C HIS A 108 9.32 11.87 -26.27
N PRO A 109 8.76 13.09 -26.18
CA PRO A 109 7.32 13.29 -25.95
C PRO A 109 6.42 12.72 -27.05
N GLY A 110 6.93 12.60 -28.28
CA GLY A 110 6.22 12.00 -29.41
C GLY A 110 6.26 10.46 -29.46
N SER A 111 7.02 9.80 -28.59
CA SER A 111 7.13 8.34 -28.57
C SER A 111 5.97 7.73 -27.77
N ALA A 112 5.05 7.06 -28.47
CA ALA A 112 3.97 6.31 -27.84
C ALA A 112 4.50 5.22 -26.90
N SER A 113 5.52 4.47 -27.35
CA SER A 113 6.14 3.40 -26.55
C SER A 113 6.79 3.92 -25.26
N ALA A 114 7.45 5.09 -25.30
CA ALA A 114 8.03 5.68 -24.09
C ALA A 114 6.96 6.07 -23.06
N ARG A 115 5.82 6.56 -23.54
CA ARG A 115 4.66 6.92 -22.73
C ARG A 115 3.99 5.70 -22.14
N GLU A 116 3.68 4.69 -22.96
CA GLU A 116 3.08 3.43 -22.52
C GLU A 116 3.95 2.71 -21.47
N ASN A 117 5.27 2.68 -21.67
CA ASN A 117 6.20 2.10 -20.70
C ASN A 117 6.12 2.82 -19.36
N ARG A 118 6.16 4.17 -19.36
CA ARG A 118 6.02 4.98 -18.15
C ARG A 118 4.67 4.73 -17.47
N ASP A 119 3.59 4.84 -18.21
CA ASP A 119 2.22 4.72 -17.68
C ASP A 119 1.96 3.29 -17.14
N THR A 120 2.58 2.27 -17.73
CA THR A 120 2.56 0.89 -17.21
C THR A 120 3.20 0.79 -15.83
N VAL A 121 4.35 1.44 -15.60
CA VAL A 121 5.00 1.47 -14.28
C VAL A 121 4.08 2.10 -13.23
N PHE A 122 3.48 3.26 -13.54
CA PHE A 122 2.52 3.91 -12.65
C PHE A 122 1.29 3.03 -12.35
N CYS A 123 0.76 2.36 -13.38
CA CYS A 123 -0.36 1.43 -13.24
C CYS A 123 -0.02 0.24 -12.32
N GLN A 124 1.16 -0.36 -12.49
CA GLN A 124 1.62 -1.48 -11.66
C GLN A 124 1.75 -1.08 -10.18
N MET A 125 2.25 0.12 -9.91
CA MET A 125 2.36 0.63 -8.54
C MET A 125 1.00 0.83 -7.90
N ARG A 126 0.05 1.44 -8.61
CA ARG A 126 -1.33 1.60 -8.11
C ARG A 126 -1.97 0.25 -7.79
N ARG A 127 -1.89 -0.72 -8.70
CA ARG A 127 -2.38 -2.09 -8.47
C ARG A 127 -1.73 -2.77 -7.27
N ALA A 128 -0.42 -2.60 -7.08
CA ALA A 128 0.29 -3.18 -5.93
C ALA A 128 -0.16 -2.54 -4.61
N MET A 129 -0.36 -1.21 -4.59
CA MET A 129 -0.90 -0.53 -3.42
C MET A 129 -2.36 -0.92 -3.12
N ASP A 130 -3.16 -1.19 -4.13
CA ASP A 130 -4.55 -1.65 -3.94
C ASP A 130 -4.60 -3.09 -3.42
N LEU A 131 -3.69 -3.95 -3.86
CA LEU A 131 -3.53 -5.29 -3.28
C LEU A 131 -3.13 -5.23 -1.80
N ILE A 132 -2.22 -4.32 -1.43
CA ILE A 132 -1.88 -4.08 -0.01
C ILE A 132 -3.11 -3.62 0.76
N HIS A 133 -3.87 -2.66 0.23
CA HIS A 133 -5.09 -2.17 0.86
C HIS A 133 -6.07 -3.33 1.12
N TYR A 134 -6.33 -4.13 0.09
CA TYR A 134 -7.24 -5.28 0.15
C TYR A 134 -6.83 -6.27 1.24
N VAL A 135 -5.57 -6.73 1.23
CA VAL A 135 -5.09 -7.73 2.19
C VAL A 135 -5.07 -7.20 3.63
N VAL A 136 -4.77 -5.92 3.82
CA VAL A 136 -4.68 -5.32 5.15
C VAL A 136 -6.08 -5.08 5.75
N ARG A 137 -7.07 -4.70 4.93
CA ARG A 137 -8.47 -4.51 5.38
C ARG A 137 -9.19 -5.82 5.70
N ASP A 138 -9.09 -6.82 4.85
CA ASP A 138 -9.74 -8.12 5.05
C ASP A 138 -9.10 -8.94 6.20
N GLY A 139 -7.99 -8.46 6.75
CA GLY A 139 -7.35 -8.95 7.99
C GLY A 139 -8.08 -8.61 9.28
N LEU A 140 -9.08 -7.72 9.25
CA LEU A 140 -9.79 -7.30 10.44
C LEU A 140 -10.96 -8.27 10.75
N PRO A 141 -11.05 -8.83 11.97
CA PRO A 141 -12.22 -9.60 12.37
C PRO A 141 -13.44 -8.67 12.41
N GLY A 142 -14.34 -8.81 11.44
CA GLY A 142 -15.56 -8.01 11.32
C GLY A 142 -16.06 -7.74 9.90
N HIS A 143 -15.32 -8.10 8.85
CA HIS A 143 -15.76 -7.84 7.46
C HIS A 143 -16.29 -9.08 6.71
N GLU A 144 -16.39 -10.24 7.37
CA GLU A 144 -16.95 -11.47 6.77
C GLU A 144 -18.49 -11.59 6.87
N GLU A 145 -19.21 -10.65 7.51
CA GLU A 145 -20.67 -10.75 7.73
C GLU A 145 -21.57 -9.88 6.83
N GLN A 146 -21.14 -9.44 5.63
CA GLN A 146 -22.04 -8.67 4.74
C GLN A 146 -22.21 -9.20 3.31
N SER A 147 -21.78 -10.42 3.00
CA SER A 147 -21.85 -10.93 1.61
C SER A 147 -22.90 -12.02 1.37
N HIS A 148 -23.71 -12.41 2.35
CA HIS A 148 -24.70 -13.48 2.17
C HIS A 148 -26.03 -13.20 2.90
N GLU A 149 -26.65 -12.06 2.64
CA GLU A 149 -28.09 -11.90 2.85
C GLU A 149 -28.66 -10.91 1.82
N VAL A 150 -28.83 -11.38 0.59
CA VAL A 150 -29.85 -10.86 -0.31
C VAL A 150 -30.63 -12.07 -0.82
N VAL A 151 -31.53 -12.56 0.03
CA VAL A 151 -32.70 -13.31 -0.41
C VAL A 151 -33.83 -12.29 -0.44
N PHE A 152 -34.23 -11.85 -1.64
CA PHE A 152 -35.61 -11.65 -2.07
C PHE A 152 -35.63 -11.66 -3.60
#